data_AF-A0A6G3Z917-F1
#
_entry.id   AF-A0A6G3Z917-F1
#
_cell.length_a   1.000
_cell.length_b   1.000
_cell.length_c   1.000
_cell.angle_alpha   90.00
_cell.angle_beta   90.00
_cell.angle_gamma   90.00
#
_symmetry.space_group_name_H-M   'P 1'
#
loop_
_entity.id
_entity.type
_entity.pdbx_description
1 polymer ?
#
loop_
_entity_poly.entity_id
_entity_poly.type
_entity_poly.pdbx_seq_one_letter_code
_entity_poly.pdbx_strand_id
1 'polypeptide(L)'
;MVWPFKSRFRKSIARIEVSGAIAGSTRKQILEAIDEVIEKKFPALLLRIDSPGGTVGDSQEIYSALMRLQEKIPVVASFGNIAASGGVYIG
;
A
#
# COMPACT_ATOMS: atom_id res chain seq x y z
N MET A 1 -42.41 -2.57 -12.13
CA MET A 1 -41.82 -3.74 -11.46
C MET A 1 -40.33 -3.49 -11.35
N VAL A 2 -39.84 -3.10 -10.17
CA VAL A 2 -38.46 -2.65 -9.95
C VAL A 2 -37.68 -3.81 -9.33
N TRP A 3 -36.66 -4.29 -10.03
CA TRP A 3 -35.85 -5.46 -9.67
C TRP A 3 -35.00 -5.18 -8.41
N PRO A 4 -35.02 -6.01 -7.35
CA PRO A 4 -34.56 -5.59 -6.02
C PRO A 4 -33.07 -5.85 -5.71
N PHE A 5 -32.25 -6.17 -6.71
CA PHE A 5 -30.83 -6.47 -6.48
C PHE A 5 -29.92 -5.47 -7.19
N LYS A 6 -29.66 -4.33 -6.53
CA LYS A 6 -28.40 -3.61 -6.79
C LYS A 6 -27.27 -4.56 -6.42
N SER A 7 -26.43 -4.92 -7.39
CA SER A 7 -25.20 -5.68 -7.14
C SER A 7 -24.46 -5.03 -5.97
N ARG A 8 -24.44 -5.71 -4.83
CA ARG A 8 -23.66 -5.33 -3.66
C ARG A 8 -22.22 -5.67 -4.03
N PHE A 9 -21.56 -4.80 -4.81
CA PHE A 9 -20.10 -4.81 -4.85
C PHE A 9 -19.64 -4.69 -3.40
N ARG A 10 -19.21 -5.81 -2.81
CA ARG A 10 -18.58 -5.80 -1.49
C ARG A 10 -17.35 -4.93 -1.63
N LYS A 11 -17.41 -3.72 -1.08
CA LYS A 11 -16.25 -2.83 -0.97
C LYS A 11 -15.15 -3.63 -0.25
N SER A 12 -14.12 -4.02 -0.96
CA SER A 12 -12.91 -4.66 -0.42
C SER A 12 -11.88 -3.59 -0.11
N ILE A 13 -11.00 -3.83 0.86
CA ILE A 13 -9.84 -2.96 1.15
C ILE A 13 -8.61 -3.60 0.51
N ALA A 14 -7.73 -2.81 -0.10
CA ALA A 14 -6.46 -3.31 -0.60
C ALA A 14 -5.49 -3.58 0.55
N ARG A 15 -4.68 -4.64 0.44
CA ARG A 15 -3.60 -4.95 1.38
C ARG A 15 -2.30 -5.12 0.60
N ILE A 16 -1.30 -4.32 0.95
CA ILE A 16 0.07 -4.45 0.41
C ILE A 16 0.97 -4.84 1.57
N GLU A 17 1.82 -5.85 1.35
CA GLU A 17 2.80 -6.32 2.32
C GLU A 17 4.21 -5.90 1.90
N VAL A 18 4.92 -5.28 2.83
CA VAL A 18 6.34 -4.94 2.69
C VAL A 18 7.10 -5.80 3.68
N SER A 19 7.72 -6.88 3.19
CA SER A 19 8.47 -7.81 4.02
C SER A 19 9.95 -7.84 3.64
N GLY A 20 10.82 -7.89 4.65
CA GLY A 20 12.26 -7.92 4.44
C GLY A 20 12.83 -6.60 3.95
N ALA A 21 14.01 -6.65 3.32
CA ALA A 21 14.74 -5.43 2.93
C ALA A 21 14.05 -4.66 1.78
N ILE A 22 14.05 -3.34 1.88
CA ILE A 22 13.56 -2.44 0.82
C ILE A 22 14.68 -2.21 -0.19
N ALA A 23 14.55 -2.83 -1.36
CA ALA A 23 15.46 -2.71 -2.49
C ALA A 23 14.68 -2.52 -3.80
N GLY A 24 15.39 -2.39 -4.92
CA GLY A 24 14.78 -2.09 -6.22
C GLY A 24 13.66 -3.04 -6.67
N SER A 25 13.75 -4.35 -6.37
CA SER A 25 12.67 -5.30 -6.67
C SER A 25 11.44 -5.06 -5.81
N THR A 26 11.62 -4.88 -4.50
CA THR A 26 10.55 -4.57 -3.53
C THR A 26 9.86 -3.27 -3.91
N ARG A 27 10.63 -2.22 -4.25
CA ARG A 27 10.09 -0.96 -4.75
C ARG A 27 9.23 -1.15 -5.98
N LYS A 28 9.75 -1.83 -7.01
CA LYS A 28 9.01 -2.05 -8.25
C LYS A 28 7.67 -2.74 -7.99
N GLN A 29 7.67 -3.80 -7.17
CA GLN A 29 6.46 -4.52 -6.80
C GLN A 29 5.45 -3.65 -6.04
N ILE A 30 5.93 -2.81 -5.11
CA ILE A 30 5.05 -1.92 -4.34
C ILE A 30 4.44 -0.84 -5.23
N LEU A 31 5.22 -0.25 -6.15
CA LEU A 31 4.71 0.77 -7.08
C LEU A 31 3.65 0.17 -8.02
N GLU A 32 3.90 -1.01 -8.59
CA GLU A 32 2.92 -1.74 -9.41
C GLU A 32 1.64 -2.06 -8.61
N ALA A 33 1.78 -2.47 -7.35
CA ALA A 33 0.63 -2.73 -6.49
C ALA A 33 -0.16 -1.46 -6.18
N ILE A 34 0.49 -0.31 -5.98
CA ILE A 34 -0.18 0.99 -5.79
C ILE A 34 -0.97 1.37 -7.05
N ASP A 35 -0.41 1.16 -8.23
CA ASP A 35 -1.13 1.41 -9.48
C ASP A 35 -2.38 0.52 -9.61
N GLU A 36 -2.27 -0.77 -9.26
CA GLU A 36 -3.44 -1.66 -9.20
C GLU A 36 -4.51 -1.19 -8.21
N VAL A 37 -4.11 -0.62 -7.05
CA VAL A 37 -5.05 -0.07 -6.07
C VAL A 37 -5.88 1.06 -6.69
N ILE A 38 -5.23 1.92 -7.48
CA ILE A 38 -5.87 3.05 -8.18
C ILE A 38 -6.78 2.54 -9.28
N GLU A 39 -6.30 1.64 -10.15
CA GLU A 39 -7.04 1.11 -11.29
C GLU A 39 -8.32 0.37 -10.86
N LYS A 40 -8.22 -0.47 -9.83
CA LYS A 40 -9.34 -1.23 -9.28
C LYS A 40 -10.24 -0.41 -8.35
N LYS A 41 -9.89 0.88 -8.12
CA LYS A 41 -10.67 1.84 -7.32
C LYS A 41 -10.98 1.31 -5.92
N PHE A 42 -9.97 0.74 -5.26
CA PHE A 42 -10.15 0.32 -3.88
C PHE A 42 -10.44 1.55 -2.99
N PRO A 43 -11.39 1.43 -2.04
CA PRO A 43 -11.79 2.52 -1.15
C PRO A 43 -10.75 2.87 -0.08
N ALA A 44 -9.77 2.01 0.20
CA ALA A 44 -8.70 2.21 1.17
C ALA A 44 -7.55 1.21 0.95
N LEU A 45 -6.38 1.53 1.51
CA LEU A 45 -5.19 0.67 1.55
C LEU A 45 -4.76 0.39 3.00
N LEU A 46 -4.55 -0.88 3.33
CA LEU A 46 -3.81 -1.34 4.49
C LEU A 46 -2.38 -1.70 4.07
N LEU A 47 -1.40 -0.94 4.54
CA LEU A 47 0.02 -1.19 4.29
C LEU A 47 0.60 -1.96 5.48
N ARG A 48 0.89 -3.25 5.30
CA ARG A 48 1.49 -4.10 6.33
C ARG A 48 3.01 -4.10 6.18
N ILE A 49 3.73 -3.64 7.19
CA ILE A 49 5.18 -3.45 7.14
C ILE A 49 5.86 -4.38 8.14
N ASP A 50 6.72 -5.26 7.64
CA ASP A 50 7.62 -6.12 8.43
C ASP A 50 9.02 -6.07 7.80
N SER A 51 9.71 -4.95 8.00
CA SER A 51 10.95 -4.59 7.30
C SER A 51 12.00 -3.97 8.23
N PRO A 52 13.28 -4.41 8.15
CA PRO A 52 14.40 -3.73 8.79
C PRO A 52 14.81 -2.42 8.09
N GLY A 53 14.13 -2.03 7.00
CA GLY A 53 14.49 -0.90 6.14
C GLY A 53 15.21 -1.33 4.88
N GLY A 54 16.01 -0.44 4.30
CA GLY A 54 16.68 -0.70 3.04
C GLY A 54 17.35 0.54 2.46
N THR A 55 17.44 0.63 1.14
CA THR A 55 18.09 1.78 0.49
C THR A 55 17.22 3.04 0.65
N VAL A 56 17.89 4.19 0.78
CA VAL A 56 17.22 5.50 0.92
C VAL A 56 16.40 5.83 -0.31
N GLY A 57 16.97 5.63 -1.51
CA GLY A 57 16.29 5.92 -2.77
C GLY A 57 15.03 5.07 -2.96
N ASP A 58 15.11 3.77 -2.66
CA ASP A 58 13.96 2.89 -2.84
C ASP A 58 12.85 3.23 -1.84
N SER A 59 13.20 3.53 -0.59
CA SER A 59 12.25 3.95 0.45
C SER A 59 11.60 5.29 0.12
N GLN A 60 12.37 6.25 -0.41
CA GLN A 60 11.86 7.57 -0.81
C GLN A 60 10.84 7.48 -1.95
N GLU A 61 11.11 6.66 -2.95
CA GLU A 61 10.18 6.47 -4.08
C GLU A 61 8.85 5.86 -3.62
N ILE A 62 8.91 4.84 -2.75
CA ILE A 62 7.72 4.21 -2.15
C ILE A 62 6.92 5.24 -1.34
N TYR A 63 7.59 5.94 -0.41
CA TYR A 63 6.94 6.97 0.41
C TYR A 63 6.26 8.05 -0.43
N SER A 64 6.94 8.55 -1.46
CA SER A 64 6.39 9.58 -2.36
C SER A 64 5.12 9.09 -3.09
N ALA A 65 5.08 7.81 -3.48
CA ALA A 65 3.89 7.21 -4.10
C ALA A 65 2.73 7.04 -3.11
N LEU A 66 3.02 6.60 -1.88
CA LEU A 66 2.02 6.46 -0.81
C LEU A 66 1.39 7.80 -0.43
N MET A 67 2.19 8.88 -0.36
CA MET A 67 1.68 10.23 -0.10
C MET A 67 0.68 10.69 -1.17
N ARG A 68 1.00 10.47 -2.45
CA ARG A 68 0.08 10.78 -3.56
C ARG A 68 -1.19 9.94 -3.53
N LEU A 69 -1.10 8.68 -3.08
CA LEU A 69 -2.27 7.82 -2.91
C LEU A 69 -3.15 8.29 -1.76
N GLN A 70 -2.55 8.74 -0.65
CA GLN A 70 -3.23 9.19 0.56
C GLN A 70 -4.10 10.43 0.34
N GLU A 71 -3.76 11.27 -0.66
CA GLU A 71 -4.61 12.39 -1.09
C GLU A 71 -5.96 11.92 -1.66
N LYS A 72 -6.06 10.66 -2.12
CA LYS A 72 -7.25 10.11 -2.80
C LYS A 72 -8.03 9.14 -1.92
N ILE A 73 -7.34 8.28 -1.17
CA ILE A 73 -7.96 7.25 -0.33
C ILE A 73 -7.23 7.13 1.01
N PRO A 74 -7.89 6.67 2.08
CA PRO A 74 -7.22 6.37 3.34
C PRO A 74 -6.14 5.30 3.15
N VAL A 75 -4.93 5.60 3.63
CA VAL A 75 -3.82 4.66 3.75
C VAL A 75 -3.55 4.47 5.24
N VAL A 76 -3.58 3.22 5.71
CA VAL A 76 -3.32 2.87 7.12
C VAL A 76 -2.13 1.94 7.18
N ALA A 77 -1.08 2.37 7.88
CA ALA A 77 0.07 1.52 8.15
C ALA A 77 -0.20 0.58 9.33
N SER A 78 0.31 -0.65 9.20
CA SER A 78 0.27 -1.68 10.24
C SER A 78 1.67 -2.25 10.39
N PHE A 79 2.32 -1.98 11.52
CA PHE A 79 3.67 -2.46 11.79
C PHE A 79 3.68 -3.87 12.36
N GLY A 80 4.57 -4.70 11.82
CA GLY A 80 4.76 -6.10 12.16
C GLY A 80 5.82 -6.32 13.23
N ASN A 81 6.56 -7.41 13.11
CA ASN A 81 7.56 -7.79 14.10
C ASN A 81 8.74 -6.82 14.08
N ILE A 82 9.15 -6.37 12.88
CA ILE A 82 10.23 -5.41 12.70
C ILE A 82 9.73 -4.27 11.81
N ALA A 83 9.87 -3.04 12.28
CA ALA A 83 9.72 -1.84 11.46
C ALA A 83 10.82 -0.87 11.86
N ALA A 84 11.88 -0.80 11.05
CA ALA A 84 13.04 0.03 11.34
C ALA A 84 13.50 0.80 10.10
N SER A 85 14.17 1.93 10.31
CA SER A 85 14.78 2.74 9.24
C SER A 85 13.78 3.04 8.10
N GLY A 86 14.07 2.65 6.86
CA GLY A 86 13.17 2.79 5.71
C GLY A 86 11.78 2.17 5.92
N GLY A 87 11.64 1.12 6.74
CA GLY A 87 10.36 0.52 7.09
C GLY A 87 9.49 1.45 7.93
N VAL A 88 10.07 2.23 8.85
CA VAL A 88 9.35 3.29 9.57
C VAL A 88 9.05 4.46 8.65
N TYR A 89 9.99 4.77 7.74
CA TYR A 89 9.87 5.91 6.83
C TYR A 89 8.66 5.81 5.87
N ILE A 90 8.34 4.60 5.40
CA ILE A 90 7.23 4.40 4.45
C ILE A 90 5.85 4.21 5.11
N GLY A 91 5.78 4.07 6.43
CA GLY A 91 4.54 3.84 7.17
C GLY A 91 3.88 5.13 7.61
#